data_AF-A0A924BK41-F1
#
_entry.id   AF-A0A924BK41-F1
#
_cell.length_a   1.000
_cell.length_b   1.000
_cell.length_c   1.000
_cell.angle_alpha   90.00
_cell.angle_beta   90.00
_cell.angle_gamma   90.00
#
_symmetry.space_group_name_H-M   'P 1'
#
loop_
_entity.id
_entity.type
_entity.pdbx_description
1 polymer ?
#
loop_
_entity_poly.entity_id
_entity_poly.type
_entity_poly.pdbx_seq_one_letter_code
_entity_poly.pdbx_strand_id
1 'polypeptide(L)' 'MAEIKDPENTIIVTLKDGDVDIDLLNDIAPLHVERMKTLARAKG' A
#
# COMPACT_ATOMS: atom_id res chain seq x y z
N MET A 1 -8.72 1.90 -13.59
CA MET A 1 -7.35 2.20 -13.12
C MET A 1 -7.47 3.41 -12.23
N ALA A 2 -7.49 3.19 -10.91
CA ALA A 2 -7.49 4.31 -9.98
C ALA A 2 -6.16 5.06 -10.18
N GLU A 3 -6.23 6.38 -10.32
CA GLU A 3 -5.04 7.22 -10.38
C GLU A 3 -4.24 7.03 -9.09
N ILE A 4 -3.14 6.28 -9.17
CA ILE A 4 -2.18 6.12 -8.10
C ILE A 4 -1.51 7.48 -7.91
N LYS A 5 -2.00 8.26 -6.94
CA LYS A 5 -1.47 9.60 -6.65
C LYS A 5 -0.08 9.54 -6.06
N ASP A 6 0.20 8.51 -5.27
CA ASP A 6 1.48 8.32 -4.59
C ASP A 6 1.89 6.84 -4.62
N PRO A 7 2.70 6.40 -5.61
CA PRO A 7 3.09 5.00 -5.71
C PRO A 7 3.89 4.51 -4.49
N GLU A 8 4.48 5.42 -3.71
CA GLU A 8 5.14 5.08 -2.44
C GLU A 8 4.17 4.81 -1.28
N ASN A 9 2.92 5.26 -1.36
CA ASN A 9 1.86 5.04 -0.37
C ASN A 9 0.84 4.01 -0.82
N THR A 10 0.99 3.40 -2.00
CA THR A 10 0.07 2.37 -2.46
C THR A 10 0.66 0.98 -2.25
N ILE A 11 -0.13 0.06 -1.70
CA ILE A 11 0.21 -1.36 -1.60
C ILE A 11 -0.62 -2.11 -2.63
N ILE A 12 0.06 -2.85 -3.51
CA ILE A 12 -0.58 -3.77 -4.45
C ILE A 12 -0.59 -5.15 -3.81
N VAL A 13 -1.78 -5.71 -3.64
CA VAL A 13 -1.97 -7.08 -3.14
C VAL A 13 -2.48 -7.95 -4.28
N THR A 14 -1.62 -8.82 -4.80
CA THR A 14 -2.00 -9.80 -5.82
C THR A 14 -2.74 -10.96 -5.17
N LEU A 15 -4.04 -11.07 -5.47
CA LEU A 15 -4.90 -12.18 -5.10
C LEU A 15 -5.09 -13.12 -6.29
N LYS A 16 -5.67 -14.30 -6.04
CA LYS A 16 -5.95 -15.29 -7.11
C LYS A 16 -6.90 -14.77 -8.18
N ASP A 17 -7.78 -13.85 -7.79
CA ASP A 17 -8.85 -13.31 -8.63
C ASP A 17 -8.49 -11.94 -9.24
N GLY A 18 -7.31 -11.40 -8.92
CA GLY A 18 -6.81 -10.13 -9.45
C GLY A 18 -5.98 -9.32 -8.46
N ASP A 19 -5.48 -8.18 -8.93
CA ASP A 19 -4.72 -7.24 -8.13
C ASP A 19 -5.65 -6.26 -7.41
N VAL A 20 -5.36 -6.01 -6.14
CA VAL A 20 -6.04 -5.02 -5.31
C VAL A 20 -5.07 -3.91 -4.96
N ASP A 21 -5.37 -2.71 -5.42
CA ASP A 21 -4.61 -1.50 -5.10
C ASP A 21 -5.17 -0.85 -3.83
N ILE A 22 -4.34 -0.76 -2.78
CA ILE A 22 -4.70 -0.16 -1.49
C ILE A 22 -3.93 1.14 -1.32
N ASP A 23 -4.62 2.26 -1.28
CA ASP A 23 -4.01 3.57 -1.07
C ASP A 23 -3.92 3.91 0.43
N LEU A 24 -2.71 4.16 0.93
CA LEU A 24 -2.47 4.41 2.35
C LEU A 24 -2.54 5.91 2.66
N LEU A 25 -3.39 6.26 3.63
CA LEU A 25 -3.59 7.65 4.06
C LEU A 25 -2.62 8.03 5.19
N ASN A 26 -1.41 8.47 4.80
CA ASN A 26 -0.38 8.92 5.73
C ASN A 26 -0.84 10.09 6.60
N ASP A 27 -1.61 11.03 6.03
CA ASP A 27 -2.11 12.22 6.74
C ASP A 27 -2.99 11.88 7.96
N ILE A 28 -3.66 10.73 7.94
CA ILE A 28 -4.57 10.30 9.02
C ILE A 28 -3.86 9.36 9.99
N ALA A 29 -3.04 8.44 9.48
CA ALA A 29 -2.47 7.35 10.26
C ALA A 29 -0.99 7.08 9.92
N PRO A 30 -0.08 8.02 10.17
CA PRO A 30 1.31 7.96 9.72
C PRO A 30 2.05 6.70 10.23
N LEU A 31 1.85 6.35 11.50
CA LEU A 31 2.49 5.19 12.13
C LEU A 31 1.99 3.85 11.55
N HIS A 32 0.74 3.78 11.11
CA HIS A 32 0.21 2.58 10.47
C HIS A 32 0.80 2.39 9.08
N VAL A 33 0.90 3.49 8.32
CA VAL A 33 1.51 3.52 6.99
C VAL A 33 2.97 3.05 7.06
N GLU A 34 3.77 3.58 7.98
CA GLU A 34 5.17 3.18 8.15
C GLU A 34 5.34 1.69 8.46
N ARG A 35 4.51 1.16 9.37
CA ARG A 35 4.54 -0.28 9.71
C ARG A 35 4.15 -1.15 8.51
N MET A 36 3.11 -0.77 7.78
CA MET A 36 2.64 -1.49 6.59
C MET A 36 3.70 -1.50 5.49
N LYS A 37 4.35 -0.36 5.23
CA LYS A 37 5.48 -0.26 4.27
C LYS A 37 6.65 -1.15 4.67
N THR A 38 7.02 -1.13 5.95
CA THR A 38 8.12 -1.97 6.48
C THR A 38 7.81 -3.46 6.29
N LEU A 39 6.60 -3.90 6.63
CA LEU A 39 6.19 -5.29 6.47
C LEU A 39 6.10 -5.73 5.00
N ALA A 40 5.59 -4.86 4.12
CA ALA A 40 5.53 -5.14 2.69
C ALA A 40 6.93 -5.31 2.07
N ARG A 41 7.90 -4.48 2.48
CA ARG A 41 9.29 -4.55 2.02
C ARG A 41 10.08 -5.70 2.65
N ALA A 42 9.78 -6.08 3.89
CA ALA A 42 10.49 -7.14 4.60
C ALA A 42 10.21 -8.56 4.05
N LYS A 43 9.18 -8.73 3.20
CA LYS A 43 8.84 -10.00 2.56
C LYS A 43 9.20 -10.06 1.06
N GLY A 44 9.99 -9.10 0.56
CA GLY A 44 10.60 -9.15 -0.77
C GLY A 44 11.81 -10.06 -0.84
#